data_AF-A0A6G1RKN2-F1
#
_entry.id   AF-A0A6G1RKN2-F1
#
_cell.length_a   1.000
_cell.length_b   1.000
_cell.length_c   1.000
_cell.angle_alpha   90.00
_cell.angle_beta   90.00
_cell.angle_gamma   90.00
#
_symmetry.space_group_name_H-M   'P 1'
#
loop_
_entity.id
_entity.type
_entity.pdbx_description
1 polymer ?
#
loop_
_entity_poly.entity_id
_entity_poly.type
_entity_poly.pdbx_seq_one_letter_code
_entity_poly.pdbx_strand_id
1 'polypeptide(L)'
;YSGISMKDRCKLFCRVSGTTSYYQLKDRVADGTPCGAETNDLCVQGLCRQAGCDHVLNSKARRDKCGICGGDNSSCKTLAGTFNSARYGYNVVVNIPRGATNIDIQQ
;
A
#
# COMPACT_ATOMS: atom_id res chain seq x y z
N TYR A 1 0.02 -6.45 9.25
CA TYR A 1 -0.66 -7.35 8.30
C TYR A 1 0.04 -8.72 8.19
N SER A 2 0.90 -9.07 9.14
CA SER A 2 1.52 -10.39 9.26
C SER A 2 0.53 -11.32 9.97
N GLY A 3 -0.06 -12.28 9.25
CA GLY A 3 -0.87 -13.35 9.86
C GLY A 3 -2.28 -13.57 9.29
N ILE A 4 -2.76 -12.75 8.35
CA ILE A 4 -4.06 -12.99 7.69
C ILE A 4 -3.81 -13.72 6.36
N SER A 5 -4.33 -14.95 6.25
CA SER A 5 -4.29 -15.75 5.03
C SER A 5 -4.97 -15.00 3.87
N MET A 6 -4.53 -15.23 2.63
CA MET A 6 -5.15 -14.64 1.43
C MET A 6 -6.67 -14.88 1.38
N LYS A 7 -7.15 -16.02 1.90
CA LYS A 7 -8.58 -16.36 1.97
C LYS A 7 -9.37 -15.55 2.98
N ASP A 8 -8.71 -15.02 4.01
CA ASP A 8 -9.35 -14.30 5.11
C ASP A 8 -9.23 -12.78 4.96
N ARG A 9 -8.54 -12.28 3.91
CA ARG A 9 -8.33 -10.85 3.67
C ARG A 9 -9.60 -10.03 3.52
N CYS A 10 -10.69 -10.66 3.08
CA CYS A 10 -11.98 -10.00 2.89
C CYS A 10 -12.96 -10.22 4.05
N LYS A 11 -12.49 -10.79 5.16
CA LYS A 11 -13.24 -10.83 6.43
C LYS A 11 -12.90 -9.60 7.27
N LEU A 12 -13.83 -9.19 8.12
CA LEU A 12 -13.62 -8.04 8.99
C LEU A 12 -13.01 -8.50 10.31
N PHE A 13 -11.74 -8.19 10.52
CA PHE A 13 -11.05 -8.38 11.81
C PHE A 13 -10.80 -7.03 12.48
N CYS A 14 -11.02 -6.98 13.79
CA CYS A 14 -10.68 -5.81 14.61
C CYS A 14 -9.69 -6.19 15.69
N ARG A 15 -8.65 -5.37 15.85
CA ARG A 15 -7.69 -5.49 16.95
C ARG A 15 -8.21 -4.71 18.15
N VAL A 16 -8.21 -5.33 19.32
CA VAL A 16 -8.56 -4.61 20.56
C VAL A 16 -7.46 -3.58 20.85
N SER A 17 -7.89 -2.35 21.19
CA SER A 17 -6.94 -1.28 21.48
C SER A 17 -6.05 -1.65 22.66
N GLY A 18 -4.73 -1.44 22.53
CA GLY A 18 -3.76 -1.77 23.56
C GLY A 18 -3.39 -3.25 23.68
N THR A 19 -3.96 -4.15 22.86
CA THR A 19 -3.58 -5.57 22.86
C THR A 19 -3.21 -6.07 21.46
N THR A 20 -2.68 -7.29 21.39
CA THR A 20 -2.40 -8.01 20.13
C THR A 20 -3.55 -8.92 19.71
N SER A 21 -4.66 -8.93 20.44
CA SER A 21 -5.81 -9.79 20.17
C SER A 21 -6.64 -9.26 18.99
N TYR A 22 -7.03 -10.17 18.10
CA TYR A 22 -7.91 -9.89 16.96
C TYR A 22 -9.19 -10.71 17.09
N TYR A 23 -10.32 -10.10 16.71
CA TYR A 23 -11.62 -10.76 16.67
C TYR A 23 -12.25 -10.57 15.29
N GLN A 24 -12.86 -11.64 14.77
CA GLN A 24 -13.67 -11.58 13.57
C GLN A 24 -15.03 -10.96 13.90
N LEU A 25 -15.36 -9.82 13.30
CA LEU A 25 -16.66 -9.17 13.50
C LEU A 25 -17.68 -9.55 12.42
N LYS A 26 -17.22 -9.79 11.19
CA LYS A 26 -18.08 -10.17 10.05
C LYS A 26 -17.33 -11.08 9.09
N ASP A 27 -18.06 -11.99 8.44
CA ASP A 27 -17.53 -12.91 7.43
C ASP A 27 -17.18 -12.23 6.10
N ARG A 28 -17.66 -11.01 5.88
CA ARG A 28 -17.31 -10.22 4.69
C ARG A 28 -17.29 -8.73 4.99
N VAL A 29 -16.31 -8.04 4.42
CA VAL A 29 -16.28 -6.57 4.30
C VAL A 29 -17.23 -6.12 3.20
N ALA A 30 -17.45 -4.81 3.08
CA ALA A 30 -18.24 -4.25 1.99
C ALA A 30 -17.53 -4.45 0.64
N ASP A 31 -18.30 -4.72 -0.41
CA ASP A 31 -17.75 -4.88 -1.75
C ASP A 31 -17.07 -3.56 -2.20
N GLY A 32 -15.88 -3.69 -2.81
CA GLY A 32 -15.02 -2.54 -3.14
C GLY A 32 -13.98 -2.18 -2.07
N THR A 33 -13.97 -2.85 -0.91
CA THR A 33 -12.90 -2.67 0.09
C THR A 33 -11.56 -3.20 -0.46
N PRO A 34 -10.45 -2.44 -0.41
CA PRO A 34 -9.13 -2.95 -0.80
C PRO A 34 -8.71 -4.17 0.04
N CYS A 35 -8.17 -5.20 -0.60
CA CYS A 35 -7.75 -6.42 0.10
C CYS A 35 -6.51 -6.24 0.99
N GLY A 36 -5.73 -5.18 0.75
CA GLY A 36 -4.49 -4.88 1.46
C GLY A 36 -3.99 -3.48 1.12
N ALA A 37 -3.05 -2.98 1.92
CA ALA A 37 -2.51 -1.61 1.76
C ALA A 37 -1.73 -1.41 0.46
N GLU A 38 -1.02 -2.45 -0.01
CA GLU A 38 -0.12 -2.38 -1.16
C GLU A 38 -0.72 -2.94 -2.45
N THR A 39 -2.02 -3.31 -2.44
CA THR A 39 -2.68 -3.94 -3.60
C THR A 39 -3.89 -3.12 -4.02
N ASN A 40 -4.13 -3.00 -5.33
CA ASN A 40 -5.39 -2.43 -5.82
C ASN A 40 -6.53 -3.46 -5.85
N ASP A 41 -6.26 -4.74 -5.55
CA ASP A 41 -7.25 -5.80 -5.49
C ASP A 41 -8.38 -5.47 -4.50
N LEU A 42 -9.60 -5.86 -4.86
CA LEU A 42 -10.81 -5.49 -4.14
C LEU A 42 -11.57 -6.72 -3.66
N CYS A 43 -12.21 -6.59 -2.51
CA CYS A 43 -13.14 -7.59 -2.00
C CYS A 43 -14.46 -7.52 -2.75
N VAL A 44 -14.90 -8.66 -3.29
CA VAL A 44 -16.20 -8.83 -3.95
C VAL A 44 -16.79 -10.15 -3.50
N GLN A 45 -17.97 -10.11 -2.86
CA GLN A 45 -18.64 -11.27 -2.30
C GLN A 45 -17.74 -12.07 -1.32
N GLY A 46 -16.91 -11.37 -0.53
CA GLY A 46 -16.00 -11.99 0.44
C GLY A 46 -14.75 -12.64 -0.17
N LEU A 47 -14.51 -12.50 -1.47
CA LEU A 47 -13.31 -12.98 -2.15
C LEU A 47 -12.47 -11.79 -2.63
N CYS A 48 -11.15 -11.92 -2.48
CA CYS A 48 -10.23 -10.93 -3.04
C CYS A 48 -10.11 -11.14 -4.56
N ARG A 49 -10.49 -10.13 -5.34
CA ARG A 49 -10.48 -10.13 -6.80
C ARG A 49 -9.48 -9.11 -7.32
N GLN A 50 -8.80 -9.47 -8.41
CA GLN A 50 -7.84 -8.58 -9.05
C GLN A 50 -8.53 -7.33 -9.60
N ALA A 51 -7.97 -6.16 -9.33
CA ALA A 51 -8.45 -4.90 -9.87
C ALA A 51 -7.29 -3.97 -10.27
N GLY A 52 -7.57 -3.04 -11.17
CA GLY A 52 -6.64 -1.99 -11.54
C GLY A 52 -6.62 -0.85 -10.51
N CYS A 53 -5.68 0.08 -10.66
CA CYS A 53 -5.64 1.31 -9.87
C CYS A 53 -6.83 2.26 -10.12
N ASP A 54 -7.64 1.96 -11.12
CA ASP A 54 -8.90 2.60 -11.52
C ASP A 54 -10.11 2.01 -10.79
N HIS A 55 -9.89 1.06 -9.87
CA HIS A 55 -10.92 0.31 -9.15
C HIS A 55 -11.83 -0.55 -10.06
N VAL A 56 -11.39 -0.85 -11.27
CA VAL A 56 -12.11 -1.73 -12.20
C VAL A 56 -11.60 -3.16 -12.08
N LEU A 57 -12.53 -4.11 -11.92
CA LEU A 57 -12.21 -5.54 -11.82
C LEU A 57 -11.54 -6.04 -13.09
N ASN A 58 -10.50 -6.86 -12.94
CA ASN A 58 -9.67 -7.39 -14.02
C ASN A 58 -9.00 -6.32 -14.91
N SER A 59 -8.99 -5.06 -14.49
CA SER A 59 -8.25 -4.01 -15.20
C SER A 59 -6.74 -4.22 -15.07
N LYS A 60 -6.05 -3.99 -16.20
CA LYS A 60 -4.59 -4.00 -16.27
C LYS A 60 -3.98 -2.65 -15.91
N ALA A 61 -4.80 -1.64 -15.58
CA ALA A 61 -4.31 -0.34 -15.16
C ALA A 61 -3.41 -0.48 -13.91
N ARG A 62 -2.24 0.14 -13.97
CA ARG A 62 -1.27 0.20 -12.87
C ARG A 62 -0.85 1.64 -12.67
N ARG A 63 -0.46 1.97 -11.43
CA ARG A 63 0.18 3.25 -11.17
C ARG A 63 1.55 3.25 -11.82
N ASP A 64 1.89 4.37 -12.42
CA ASP A 64 3.24 4.63 -12.92
C ASP A 64 4.17 5.01 -11.74
N LYS A 65 5.46 5.29 -12.04
CA LYS A 65 6.44 5.69 -11.01
C LYS A 65 6.09 7.01 -10.32
N CYS A 66 5.25 7.81 -10.95
CA CYS A 66 4.74 9.08 -10.45
C CYS A 66 3.48 8.92 -9.58
N GLY A 67 3.00 7.68 -9.39
CA GLY A 67 1.79 7.38 -8.61
C GLY A 67 0.48 7.63 -9.37
N ILE A 68 0.54 7.97 -10.66
CA ILE A 68 -0.63 8.23 -11.50
C ILE A 68 -1.15 6.92 -12.08
N CYS A 69 -2.44 6.66 -11.91
CA CYS A 69 -3.06 5.47 -12.48
C CYS A 69 -3.11 5.55 -14.01
N GLY A 70 -2.52 4.58 -14.70
CA GLY A 70 -2.41 4.58 -16.16
C GLY A 70 -1.49 5.66 -16.71
N GLY A 71 -0.61 6.23 -15.87
CA GLY A 71 0.38 7.21 -16.30
C GLY A 71 1.49 6.61 -17.16
N ASP A 72 2.26 7.50 -17.79
CA ASP A 72 3.34 7.17 -18.73
C ASP A 72 4.74 7.45 -18.15
N ASN A 73 4.84 7.79 -16.85
CA ASN A 73 6.05 8.24 -16.16
C ASN A 73 6.59 9.62 -16.57
N SER A 74 5.85 10.44 -17.32
CA SER A 74 6.33 11.75 -17.79
C SER A 74 6.11 12.90 -16.79
N SER A 75 5.22 12.70 -15.81
CA SER A 75 4.76 13.76 -14.89
C SER A 75 5.69 14.03 -13.70
N CYS A 76 6.73 13.20 -13.52
CA CYS A 76 7.67 13.31 -12.42
C CYS A 76 9.10 13.00 -12.87
N LYS A 77 10.07 13.28 -12.00
CA LYS A 77 11.49 12.97 -12.21
C LYS A 77 12.02 12.13 -11.05
N THR A 78 12.86 11.16 -11.37
CA THR A 78 13.55 10.35 -10.36
C THR A 78 14.69 11.16 -9.74
N LEU A 79 14.74 11.19 -8.41
CA LEU A 79 15.86 11.76 -7.64
C LEU A 79 16.55 10.60 -6.92
N ALA A 80 17.88 10.56 -7.02
CA ALA A 80 18.71 9.57 -6.35
C ALA A 80 19.92 10.26 -5.71
N GLY A 81 20.39 9.71 -4.60
CA GLY A 81 21.54 10.24 -3.87
C GLY A 81 21.99 9.28 -2.78
N THR A 82 23.18 9.51 -2.26
CA THR A 82 23.76 8.75 -1.15
C THR A 82 24.20 9.71 -0.05
N PHE A 83 24.19 9.24 1.19
CA PHE A 83 24.60 10.02 2.34
C PHE A 83 25.66 9.27 3.14
N ASN A 84 26.87 9.81 3.17
CA ASN A 84 28.03 9.18 3.79
C ASN A 84 28.61 9.97 4.99
N SER A 85 28.07 11.15 5.28
CA SER A 85 28.62 12.05 6.31
C SER A 85 27.77 12.05 7.58
N ALA A 86 27.71 10.89 8.23
CA ALA A 86 27.02 10.74 9.51
C ALA A 86 27.84 11.34 10.67
N ARG A 87 27.18 12.08 11.56
CA ARG A 87 27.71 12.53 12.85
C ARG A 87 27.11 11.68 13.98
N TYR A 88 27.71 11.70 15.16
CA TYR A 88 27.14 11.01 16.32
C TYR A 88 25.73 11.54 16.63
N GLY A 89 24.77 10.63 16.76
CA GLY A 89 23.36 10.94 16.99
C GLY A 89 22.48 10.85 15.73
N TYR A 90 21.32 11.50 15.78
CA TYR A 90 20.37 11.54 14.66
C TYR A 90 20.85 12.51 13.58
N ASN A 91 20.89 12.03 12.34
CA ASN A 91 21.26 12.82 11.17
C ASN A 91 20.05 12.98 10.25
N VAL A 92 19.83 14.19 9.76
CA VAL A 92 18.88 14.43 8.68
C VAL A 92 19.56 14.10 7.35
N VAL A 93 19.13 13.01 6.72
CA VAL A 93 19.73 12.50 5.47
C VAL A 93 19.14 13.19 4.24
N VAL A 94 17.80 13.25 4.16
CA VAL A 94 17.07 13.87 3.05
C VAL A 94 15.69 14.31 3.53
N ASN A 95 15.15 15.38 2.95
CA ASN A 95 13.76 15.78 3.15
C ASN A 95 12.92 15.27 1.98
N ILE A 96 11.88 14.49 2.27
CA ILE A 96 10.96 13.94 1.27
C ILE A 96 9.86 14.98 1.01
N PRO A 97 9.82 15.62 -0.18
CA PRO A 97 8.82 16.63 -0.48
C PRO A 97 7.42 16.01 -0.60
N ARG A 98 6.39 16.84 -0.38
CA ARG A 98 5.00 16.45 -0.63
C ARG A 98 4.84 16.01 -2.09
N GLY A 99 4.18 14.87 -2.30
CA GLY A 99 3.95 14.31 -3.63
C GLY A 99 5.08 13.42 -4.14
N ALA A 100 6.14 13.21 -3.37
CA ALA A 100 7.12 12.17 -3.68
C ALA A 100 6.45 10.78 -3.65
N THR A 101 6.74 9.97 -4.66
CA THR A 101 6.22 8.61 -4.84
C THR A 101 7.37 7.62 -5.02
N ASN A 102 7.09 6.35 -4.77
CA ASN A 102 8.02 5.25 -5.02
C ASN A 102 9.39 5.45 -4.33
N ILE A 103 9.35 5.83 -3.06
CA ILE A 103 10.51 6.17 -2.23
C ILE A 103 11.15 4.87 -1.73
N ASP A 104 12.43 4.70 -2.01
CA ASP A 104 13.26 3.59 -1.52
C ASP A 104 14.47 4.15 -0.77
N ILE A 105 14.69 3.66 0.46
CA ILE A 105 15.80 4.06 1.32
C ILE A 105 16.48 2.80 1.83
N GLN A 106 17.75 2.66 1.51
CA GLN A 106 18.58 1.52 1.88
C GLN A 106 19.81 2.01 2.67
N GLN A 107 20.31 1.14 3.56
CA GLN A 107 21.50 1.37 4.36
C GLN A 107 22.61 0.40 3.95
#